data_AF-A0A969S7V7-F1
#
_entry.id   AF-A0A969S7V7-F1
#
_cell.length_a   1.000
_cell.length_b   1.000
_cell.length_c   1.000
_cell.angle_alpha   90.00
_cell.angle_beta   90.00
_cell.angle_gamma   90.00
#
_symmetry.space_group_name_H-M   'P 1'
#
loop_
_entity.id
_entity.type
_entity.pdbx_description
1 polymer ?
#
loop_
_entity_poly.entity_id
_entity_poly.type
_entity_poly.pdbx_seq_one_letter_code
_entity_poly.pdbx_strand_id
1 'polypeptide(L)'
;MAISDDLQAEAARHPFALRYTLTHDLFHVLLGFDTSYGGEAGVAAFTIAQGYSGILSAMRPVMTWLYPLIFPAQAQQIRANMGLGAAIGQQAACVLAYPFEQNWARPIAEVRAELGLVLANERLEPEAMDLVALTASCS
;
A
#
# COMPACT_ATOMS: atom_id res chain seq x y z
N MET A 1 4.74 -25.92 -13.67
CA MET A 1 4.58 -24.57 -14.26
C MET A 1 5.97 -24.08 -14.64
N ALA A 2 6.19 -23.73 -15.90
CA ALA A 2 7.47 -23.16 -16.36
C ALA A 2 7.30 -21.65 -16.50
N ILE A 3 8.22 -20.87 -15.91
CA ILE A 3 8.27 -19.41 -16.05
C ILE A 3 9.03 -19.10 -17.33
N SER A 4 8.48 -18.27 -18.23
CA SER A 4 9.18 -17.93 -19.48
C SER A 4 10.50 -17.21 -19.20
N ASP A 5 11.49 -17.45 -20.06
CA ASP A 5 12.81 -16.83 -19.92
C ASP A 5 12.75 -15.30 -19.99
N ASP A 6 11.83 -14.76 -20.81
CA ASP A 6 11.58 -13.32 -20.90
C ASP A 6 11.10 -12.73 -19.56
N LEU A 7 10.21 -13.42 -18.85
CA LEU A 7 9.71 -12.96 -17.55
C LEU A 7 10.81 -13.05 -16.47
N GLN A 8 11.66 -14.07 -16.53
CA GLN A 8 12.82 -14.17 -15.64
C GLN A 8 13.83 -13.04 -15.88
N ALA A 9 14.09 -12.72 -17.16
CA ALA A 9 14.98 -11.62 -17.53
C ALA A 9 14.43 -10.26 -17.06
N GLU A 10 13.12 -10.03 -17.21
CA GLU A 10 12.48 -8.80 -16.74
C GLU A 10 12.46 -8.69 -15.22
N ALA A 11 12.18 -9.80 -14.52
CA ALA A 11 12.25 -9.87 -13.06
C ALA A 11 13.65 -9.50 -12.53
N ALA A 12 14.71 -9.94 -13.22
CA ALA A 12 16.08 -9.62 -12.86
C ALA A 12 16.44 -8.14 -13.10
N ARG A 13 15.86 -7.51 -14.13
CA ARG A 13 16.10 -6.09 -14.44
C ARG A 13 15.30 -5.14 -13.56
N HIS A 14 14.06 -5.50 -13.24
CA HIS A 14 13.11 -4.63 -12.54
C HIS A 14 12.41 -5.36 -11.37
N PRO A 15 13.18 -5.90 -10.40
CA PRO A 15 12.62 -6.72 -9.32
C PRO A 15 11.59 -5.96 -8.47
N PHE A 16 11.84 -4.66 -8.25
CA PHE A 16 10.91 -3.80 -7.52
C PHE A 16 9.58 -3.64 -8.25
N ALA A 17 9.62 -3.28 -9.54
CA ALA A 17 8.41 -3.04 -10.33
C ALA A 17 7.58 -4.30 -10.47
N LEU A 18 8.23 -5.46 -10.66
CA LEU A 18 7.55 -6.74 -10.69
C LEU A 18 6.92 -7.07 -9.33
N ARG A 19 7.66 -6.95 -8.22
CA ARG A 19 7.11 -7.19 -6.88
C ARG A 19 5.90 -6.30 -6.61
N TYR A 20 6.02 -5.00 -6.86
CA TYR A 20 4.93 -4.04 -6.68
C TYR A 20 3.71 -4.41 -7.50
N THR A 21 3.89 -4.75 -8.79
CA THR A 21 2.79 -5.15 -9.67
C THR A 21 2.08 -6.41 -9.16
N LEU A 22 2.84 -7.41 -8.68
CA LEU A 22 2.28 -8.66 -8.18
C LEU A 22 1.57 -8.50 -6.82
N THR A 23 1.97 -7.53 -6.00
CA THR A 23 1.39 -7.31 -4.66
C THR A 23 0.43 -6.13 -4.57
N HIS A 24 0.23 -5.38 -5.65
CA HIS A 24 -0.62 -4.18 -5.68
C HIS A 24 -2.02 -4.45 -5.11
N ASP A 25 -2.70 -5.47 -5.65
CA ASP A 25 -4.07 -5.80 -5.26
C ASP A 25 -4.15 -6.28 -3.80
N LEU A 26 -3.06 -6.80 -3.26
CA LEU A 26 -2.94 -7.14 -1.85
C LEU A 26 -3.01 -5.90 -0.95
N PHE A 27 -2.52 -4.75 -1.42
CA PHE A 27 -2.57 -3.51 -0.65
C PHE A 27 -4.01 -3.03 -0.46
N HIS A 28 -4.91 -3.23 -1.43
CA HIS A 28 -6.33 -2.96 -1.24
C HIS A 28 -6.91 -3.75 -0.06
N VAL A 29 -6.60 -5.04 0.00
CA VAL A 29 -7.07 -5.94 1.08
C VAL A 29 -6.45 -5.57 2.44
N LEU A 30 -5.14 -5.32 2.48
CA LEU A 30 -4.43 -4.96 3.70
C LEU A 30 -4.88 -3.61 4.25
N LEU A 31 -5.10 -2.62 3.39
CA LEU A 31 -5.43 -1.25 3.78
C LEU A 31 -6.95 -1.02 3.92
N GLY A 32 -7.77 -1.97 3.47
CA GLY A 32 -9.23 -1.84 3.50
C GLY A 32 -9.77 -0.83 2.46
N PHE A 33 -9.04 -0.60 1.37
CA PHE A 33 -9.51 0.22 0.25
C PHE A 33 -10.17 -0.67 -0.81
N ASP A 34 -11.29 -0.22 -1.38
CA ASP A 34 -11.88 -0.85 -2.55
C ASP A 34 -11.12 -0.50 -3.84
N THR A 35 -11.60 -0.96 -5.00
CA THR A 35 -11.03 -0.67 -6.32
C THR A 35 -11.75 0.49 -7.03
N SER A 36 -12.43 1.37 -6.27
CA SER A 36 -13.00 2.61 -6.82
C SER A 36 -11.91 3.66 -7.03
N TYR A 37 -12.17 4.75 -7.75
CA TYR A 37 -11.18 5.84 -7.87
C TYR A 37 -10.76 6.41 -6.50
N GLY A 38 -11.68 6.44 -5.53
CA GLY A 38 -11.36 6.81 -4.15
C GLY A 38 -10.45 5.79 -3.47
N GLY A 39 -10.69 4.49 -3.68
CA GLY A 39 -9.86 3.41 -3.14
C GLY A 39 -8.46 3.38 -3.73
N GLU A 40 -8.34 3.45 -5.07
CA GLU A 40 -7.07 3.59 -5.79
C GLU A 40 -6.27 4.81 -5.31
N ALA A 41 -6.95 5.93 -5.07
CA ALA A 41 -6.29 7.12 -4.53
C ALA A 41 -5.69 6.90 -3.14
N GLY A 42 -6.32 6.06 -2.31
CA GLY A 42 -5.79 5.65 -1.01
C GLY A 42 -4.54 4.79 -1.13
N VAL A 43 -4.56 3.77 -1.99
CA VAL A 43 -3.39 2.90 -2.26
C VAL A 43 -2.24 3.71 -2.87
N ALA A 44 -2.52 4.61 -3.81
CA ALA A 44 -1.51 5.48 -4.38
C ALA A 44 -0.88 6.42 -3.32
N ALA A 45 -1.69 6.99 -2.42
CA ALA A 45 -1.16 7.82 -1.35
C ALA A 45 -0.27 7.03 -0.37
N PHE A 46 -0.66 5.79 -0.05
CA PHE A 46 0.15 4.86 0.76
C PHE A 46 1.49 4.55 0.10
N THR A 47 1.48 4.19 -1.18
CA THR A 47 2.69 3.81 -1.93
C THR A 47 3.64 5.00 -2.15
N ILE A 48 3.10 6.21 -2.32
CA ILE A 48 3.87 7.46 -2.30
C ILE A 48 4.52 7.66 -0.93
N ALA A 49 3.78 7.49 0.16
CA ALA A 49 4.30 7.65 1.52
C ALA A 49 5.38 6.60 1.86
N GLN A 50 5.27 5.39 1.31
CA GLN A 50 6.29 4.35 1.42
C GLN A 50 7.48 4.53 0.47
N GLY A 51 7.47 5.55 -0.40
CA GLY A 51 8.61 5.87 -1.28
C GLY A 51 8.80 4.94 -2.47
N TYR A 52 7.76 4.23 -2.91
CA TYR A 52 7.90 3.15 -3.91
C TYR A 52 8.27 3.62 -5.32
N SER A 53 7.88 4.82 -5.73
CA SER A 53 8.12 5.28 -7.09
C SER A 53 8.20 6.80 -7.17
N GLY A 54 9.31 7.30 -7.70
CA GLY A 54 9.48 8.73 -8.00
C GLY A 54 8.45 9.25 -9.01
N ILE A 55 8.03 8.42 -9.97
CA ILE A 55 6.99 8.77 -10.94
C ILE A 55 5.64 8.93 -10.22
N LEU A 56 5.30 8.01 -9.32
CA LEU A 56 4.04 8.09 -8.59
C LEU A 56 4.01 9.30 -7.65
N SER A 57 5.14 9.60 -7.00
CA SER A 57 5.33 10.83 -6.22
C SER A 57 5.15 12.09 -7.08
N ALA A 58 5.64 12.09 -8.32
CA ALA A 58 5.44 13.20 -9.25
C ALA A 58 3.97 13.35 -9.69
N MET A 59 3.18 12.27 -9.69
CA MET A 59 1.75 12.28 -10.03
C MET A 59 0.85 12.73 -8.88
N ARG A 60 1.37 12.85 -7.65
CA ARG A 60 0.59 13.29 -6.47
C ARG A 60 -0.24 14.55 -6.68
N PRO A 61 0.25 15.64 -7.34
CA PRO A 61 -0.55 16.84 -7.56
C PRO A 61 -1.75 16.58 -8.46
N VAL A 62 -1.61 15.71 -9.47
CA VAL A 62 -2.70 15.34 -10.38
C VAL A 62 -3.80 14.61 -9.59
N MET A 63 -3.42 13.65 -8.75
CA MET A 63 -4.39 12.90 -7.94
C MET A 63 -5.08 13.77 -6.90
N THR A 64 -4.34 14.69 -6.26
CA THR A 64 -4.87 15.55 -5.20
C THR A 64 -5.83 16.61 -5.75
N TRP A 65 -5.51 17.20 -6.91
CA TRP A 65 -6.21 18.39 -7.41
C TRP A 65 -7.10 18.10 -8.62
N LEU A 66 -6.63 17.32 -9.59
CA LEU A 66 -7.37 17.11 -10.84
C LEU A 66 -8.45 16.03 -10.70
N TYR A 67 -8.17 14.91 -10.04
CA TYR A 67 -9.13 13.81 -9.94
C TYR A 67 -10.42 14.17 -9.21
N PRO A 68 -10.40 14.92 -8.08
CA PRO A 68 -11.64 15.38 -7.46
C PRO A 68 -12.47 16.32 -8.33
N LEU A 69 -11.86 17.00 -9.31
CA LEU A 69 -12.57 17.86 -10.27
C LEU A 69 -13.21 17.03 -11.39
N ILE A 70 -12.52 16.00 -11.87
CA ILE A 70 -13.04 15.10 -12.92
C ILE A 70 -14.14 14.18 -12.35
N PHE A 71 -14.00 13.73 -11.11
CA PHE A 71 -14.91 12.80 -10.44
C PHE A 71 -15.53 13.44 -9.18
N PRO A 72 -16.37 14.49 -9.34
CA PRO A 72 -16.89 15.26 -8.20
C PRO A 72 -17.69 14.42 -7.21
N ALA A 73 -18.42 13.40 -7.70
CA ALA A 73 -19.18 12.47 -6.86
C ALA A 73 -18.30 11.66 -5.88
N GLN A 74 -17.03 11.44 -6.21
CA GLN A 74 -16.06 10.71 -5.38
C GLN A 74 -15.04 11.64 -4.71
N ALA A 75 -15.12 12.96 -4.91
CA ALA A 75 -14.14 13.92 -4.42
C ALA A 75 -13.89 13.85 -2.91
N GLN A 76 -14.95 13.63 -2.12
CA GLN A 76 -14.83 13.46 -0.68
C GLN A 76 -14.09 12.16 -0.33
N GLN A 77 -14.45 11.05 -0.96
CA GLN A 77 -13.83 9.75 -0.74
C GLN A 77 -12.35 9.76 -1.16
N ILE A 78 -12.03 10.35 -2.32
CA ILE A 78 -10.65 10.53 -2.80
C ILE A 78 -9.82 11.27 -1.75
N ARG A 79 -10.27 12.44 -1.27
CA ARG A 79 -9.52 13.21 -0.27
C ARG A 79 -9.36 12.46 1.05
N ALA A 80 -10.41 11.81 1.52
CA ALA A 80 -10.38 11.05 2.77
C ALA A 80 -9.40 9.87 2.68
N ASN A 81 -9.51 9.07 1.62
CA ASN A 81 -8.68 7.89 1.41
C ASN A 81 -7.21 8.26 1.15
N MET A 82 -6.94 9.34 0.41
CA MET A 82 -5.57 9.84 0.24
C MET A 82 -4.94 10.24 1.57
N GLY A 83 -5.70 10.91 2.45
CA GLY A 83 -5.23 11.27 3.79
C GLY A 83 -4.92 10.05 4.64
N LEU A 84 -5.84 9.08 4.67
CA LEU A 84 -5.68 7.84 5.43
C LEU A 84 -4.51 6.99 4.89
N GLY A 85 -4.43 6.77 3.58
CA GLY A 85 -3.37 6.01 2.95
C GLY A 85 -1.99 6.62 3.20
N ALA A 86 -1.86 7.95 3.09
CA ALA A 86 -0.62 8.64 3.40
C ALA A 86 -0.22 8.53 4.88
N ALA A 87 -1.19 8.61 5.80
CA ALA A 87 -0.93 8.47 7.24
C ALA A 87 -0.45 7.06 7.58
N ILE A 88 -1.15 6.02 7.09
CA ILE A 88 -0.75 4.62 7.28
C ILE A 88 0.64 4.38 6.69
N GLY A 89 0.89 4.85 5.46
CA GLY A 89 2.16 4.63 4.78
C GLY A 89 3.37 5.29 5.46
N GLN A 90 3.19 6.37 6.21
CA GLN A 90 4.27 7.02 6.97
C GLN A 90 4.70 6.25 8.22
N GLN A 91 3.79 5.49 8.84
CA GLN A 91 4.08 4.75 10.07
C GLN A 91 4.33 3.25 9.83
N ALA A 92 3.88 2.72 8.70
CA ALA A 92 3.96 1.30 8.41
C ALA A 92 5.40 0.84 8.16
N ALA A 93 5.66 -0.44 8.47
CA ALA A 93 6.86 -1.12 8.01
C ALA A 93 6.95 -1.12 6.47
N CYS A 94 8.10 -1.49 5.93
CA CYS A 94 8.27 -1.66 4.49
C CYS A 94 7.42 -2.84 3.96
N VAL A 95 6.16 -2.58 3.58
CA VAL A 95 5.17 -3.62 3.25
C VAL A 95 5.60 -4.45 2.03
N LEU A 96 6.26 -3.84 1.05
CA LEU A 96 6.72 -4.54 -0.16
C LEU A 96 7.74 -5.65 0.13
N ALA A 97 8.51 -5.50 1.22
CA ALA A 97 9.52 -6.46 1.65
C ALA A 97 8.91 -7.65 2.44
N TYR A 98 7.64 -7.58 2.81
CA TYR A 98 6.99 -8.64 3.57
C TYR A 98 6.83 -9.92 2.71
N PRO A 99 7.19 -11.11 3.23
CA PRO A 99 7.11 -12.36 2.49
C PRO A 99 5.69 -12.95 2.51
N PHE A 100 4.75 -12.31 1.80
CA PHE A 100 3.34 -12.73 1.71
C PHE A 100 3.17 -14.20 1.37
N GLU A 101 4.00 -14.71 0.46
CA GLU A 101 3.98 -16.08 -0.05
C GLU A 101 4.12 -17.14 1.05
N GLN A 102 4.79 -16.80 2.14
CA GLN A 102 5.04 -17.69 3.28
C GLN A 102 3.99 -17.52 4.38
N ASN A 103 3.14 -16.50 4.30
CA ASN A 103 2.28 -16.04 5.38
C ASN A 103 0.78 -16.05 5.02
N TRP A 104 0.38 -16.64 3.90
CA TRP A 104 -1.02 -16.67 3.45
C TRP A 104 -2.02 -17.26 4.45
N ALA A 105 -1.58 -18.21 5.29
CA ALA A 105 -2.44 -18.85 6.29
C ALA A 105 -2.62 -18.01 7.56
N ARG A 106 -1.85 -16.93 7.73
CA ARG A 106 -1.92 -16.10 8.94
C ARG A 106 -3.16 -15.22 8.91
N PRO A 107 -3.81 -14.99 10.07
CA PRO A 107 -4.91 -14.04 10.16
C PRO A 107 -4.46 -12.63 9.72
N ILE A 108 -5.26 -11.99 8.88
CA ILE A 108 -4.93 -10.66 8.33
C ILE A 108 -4.74 -9.61 9.43
N ALA A 109 -5.45 -9.72 10.55
CA ALA A 109 -5.32 -8.80 11.68
C ALA A 109 -3.91 -8.83 12.29
N GLU A 110 -3.31 -10.03 12.41
CA GLU A 110 -1.93 -10.17 12.91
C GLU A 110 -0.92 -9.60 11.92
N VAL A 111 -1.13 -9.82 10.62
CA VAL A 111 -0.27 -9.27 9.56
C VAL A 111 -0.34 -7.74 9.55
N ARG A 112 -1.54 -7.16 9.69
CA ARG A 112 -1.73 -5.70 9.79
C ARG A 112 -1.02 -5.13 11.02
N ALA A 113 -1.17 -5.78 12.18
CA ALA A 113 -0.50 -5.37 13.41
C ALA A 113 1.03 -5.38 13.26
N GLU A 114 1.60 -6.46 12.74
CA GLU A 114 3.04 -6.61 12.50
C GLU A 114 3.58 -5.52 11.56
N LEU A 115 2.82 -5.18 10.52
CA LEU A 115 3.19 -4.17 9.54
C LEU A 115 2.88 -2.73 9.98
N GLY A 116 2.31 -2.52 11.17
CA GLY A 116 1.93 -1.19 11.66
C GLY A 116 0.76 -0.56 10.89
N LEU A 117 -0.09 -1.38 10.26
CA LEU A 117 -1.25 -0.95 9.48
C LEU A 117 -2.45 -0.68 10.41
N VAL A 118 -2.40 0.43 11.15
CA VAL A 118 -3.52 0.87 12.00
C VAL A 118 -4.65 1.39 11.11
N LEU A 119 -5.68 0.59 10.92
CA LEU A 119 -6.89 1.02 10.21
C LEU A 119 -7.80 1.80 11.17
N ALA A 120 -8.32 2.94 10.73
CA ALA A 120 -9.17 3.81 11.56
C ALA A 120 -10.42 3.11 12.15
N ASN A 121 -10.83 1.95 11.60
CA ASN A 121 -11.97 1.17 12.05
C ASN A 121 -11.61 -0.08 12.88
N GLU A 122 -10.33 -0.43 13.01
CA GLU A 122 -9.88 -1.55 13.84
C GLU A 122 -9.04 -0.98 14.97
N ARG A 123 -9.63 -0.83 16.17
CA ARG A 123 -8.84 -0.62 17.38
C ARG A 123 -7.97 -1.86 17.53
N LEU A 124 -6.67 -1.72 17.27
CA LEU A 124 -5.71 -2.76 17.62
C LEU A 124 -5.79 -2.95 19.15
N GLU A 125 -5.99 -4.19 19.57
CA GLU A 125 -5.86 -4.55 20.99
C GLU A 125 -4.46 -4.13 21.49
N PRO A 126 -4.33 -3.63 22.73
CA PRO A 126 -3.12 -2.96 23.22
C PRO A 126 -1.83 -3.80 23.14
N GLU A 127 -1.91 -5.13 23.06
CA GLU A 127 -0.75 -6.03 22.89
C GLU A 127 -0.01 -5.85 21.54
N ALA A 128 -0.70 -5.40 20.49
CA ALA A 128 -0.09 -5.21 19.17
C ALA A 128 0.82 -3.96 19.09
N MET A 129 0.73 -3.05 20.07
CA MET A 129 1.36 -1.74 20.02
C MET A 129 2.87 -1.78 20.36
N ASP A 130 3.32 -2.79 21.13
CA ASP A 130 4.74 -2.95 21.53
C ASP A 130 5.65 -3.48 20.42
N LEU A 131 5.09 -4.02 19.32
CA LEU A 131 5.85 -4.55 18.18
C LEU A 131 6.17 -3.50 17.10
N VAL A 132 5.46 -2.36 17.10
CA VAL A 132 5.56 -1.30 16.07
C VAL A 132 6.88 -0.52 16.16
N ALA A 133 7.65 -0.67 17.24
CA ALA A 133 8.82 0.16 17.54
C ALA A 133 10.11 -0.16 16.73
N LEU A 134 10.07 -1.04 15.73
CA LEU A 134 11.27 -1.42 14.96
C LEU A 134 10.97 -1.60 13.47
N THR A 135 10.83 -0.50 12.71
CA THR A 135 10.69 -0.62 11.25
C THR A 135 11.48 0.43 10.49
N ALA A 136 12.39 -0.04 9.63
CA ALA A 136 13.05 0.77 8.63
C ALA A 136 12.03 1.29 7.61
N SER A 137 12.07 2.60 7.33
CA SER A 137 11.46 3.19 6.14
C SER A 137 12.02 2.49 4.89
N CYS A 138 11.23 2.28 3.83
CA CYS A 138 11.76 1.78 2.55
C CYS A 138 12.68 2.80 1.83
N SER A 139 13.15 3.85 2.52
CA SER A 139 13.96 4.95 1.99
C SER A 139 15.45 4.62 1.94
#